data_AF-A0A929D2Z4-F1
#
_entry.id   AF-A0A929D2Z4-F1
#
_cell.length_a   1.000
_cell.length_b   1.000
_cell.length_c   1.000
_cell.angle_alpha   90.00
_cell.angle_beta   90.00
_cell.angle_gamma   90.00
#
_symmetry.space_group_name_H-M   'P 1'
#
loop_
_entity.id
_entity.type
_entity.pdbx_description
1 polymer ?
#
loop_
_entity_poly.entity_id
_entity_poly.type
_entity_poly.pdbx_seq_one_letter_code
_entity_poly.pdbx_strand_id
1 'polypeptide(L)'
;MSESTHIVEIFSSIQGEGLLIGTRQIFVRFSPCNLSCNYCDTPNHKVEKNICHVEKTAGKGDFYSVPNPVNQSTLNDILASLKGHRKLHHSISLTGGEPLLQVDFLQEWLPEAKKKFR
;
A
#
# COMPACT_ATOMS: atom_id res chain seq x y z
N MET A 1 -1.51 -13.85 15.11
CA MET A 1 -0.77 -13.90 13.84
C MET A 1 -1.76 -13.51 12.76
N SER A 2 -1.53 -12.36 12.14
CA SER A 2 -2.44 -11.81 11.14
C SER A 2 -1.82 -12.00 9.77
N GLU A 3 -2.22 -13.06 9.07
CA GLU A 3 -1.75 -13.38 7.71
C GLU A 3 -2.26 -12.40 6.64
N SER A 4 -3.12 -11.46 7.02
CA SER A 4 -3.79 -10.53 6.11
C SER A 4 -3.91 -9.12 6.69
N THR A 5 -4.10 -8.14 5.82
CA THR A 5 -4.20 -6.72 6.16
C THR A 5 -5.24 -6.03 5.29
N HIS A 6 -5.87 -4.98 5.81
CA HIS A 6 -6.83 -4.19 5.04
C HIS A 6 -6.11 -3.11 4.22
N ILE A 7 -6.19 -3.22 2.90
CA ILE A 7 -5.58 -2.30 1.94
C ILE A 7 -6.68 -1.76 1.03
N VAL A 8 -6.72 -0.45 0.83
CA VAL A 8 -7.66 0.21 -0.09
C VAL A 8 -7.11 0.22 -1.51
N GLU A 9 -5.84 0.59 -1.66
CA GLU A 9 -5.23 0.71 -2.98
C GLU A 9 -3.71 0.48 -2.97
N ILE A 10 -3.19 -0.07 -4.07
CA ILE A 10 -1.76 -0.25 -4.33
C ILE A 10 -1.44 0.28 -5.73
N PHE A 11 -0.55 1.26 -5.83
CA PHE A 11 -0.28 1.92 -7.11
C PHE A 11 1.11 2.57 -7.16
N SER A 12 1.59 2.84 -8.37
CA SER A 12 2.85 3.52 -8.63
C SER A 12 2.64 5.01 -8.88
N SER A 13 3.28 5.86 -8.08
CA SER A 13 3.24 7.31 -8.27
C SER A 13 4.58 7.97 -7.91
N ILE A 14 4.62 9.30 -7.97
CA ILE A 14 5.73 10.13 -7.50
C ILE A 14 5.36 10.67 -6.12
N GLN A 15 6.27 10.57 -5.17
CA GLN A 15 6.10 11.13 -3.83
C GLN A 15 5.99 12.65 -3.91
N GLY A 16 4.90 13.20 -3.37
CA GLY A 16 4.58 14.63 -3.38
C GLY A 16 5.06 15.37 -2.13
N GLU A 17 5.44 14.65 -1.08
CA GLU A 17 5.67 15.24 0.24
C GLU A 17 6.96 14.74 0.93
N GLY A 18 7.47 15.55 1.86
CA GLY A 18 8.58 15.21 2.74
C GLY A 18 9.94 15.09 2.04
N LEU A 19 10.84 14.34 2.66
CA LEU A 19 12.25 14.20 2.25
C LEU A 19 12.45 13.55 0.88
N LEU A 20 11.50 12.71 0.46
CA LEU A 20 11.61 11.90 -0.75
C LEU A 20 10.75 12.46 -1.91
N ILE A 21 10.38 13.74 -1.85
CA ILE A 21 9.63 14.41 -2.92
C ILE A 21 10.32 14.21 -4.29
N GLY A 22 9.53 13.92 -5.32
CA GLY A 22 10.02 13.65 -6.66
C GLY A 22 10.51 12.22 -6.89
N THR A 23 10.64 11.39 -5.85
CA THR A 23 11.01 9.98 -6.03
C THR A 23 9.80 9.14 -6.46
N ARG A 24 10.00 8.22 -7.39
CA ARG A 24 8.96 7.26 -7.79
C ARG A 24 8.85 6.14 -6.76
N GLN A 25 7.65 5.90 -6.23
CA GLN A 25 7.38 4.94 -5.17
C GLN A 25 6.13 4.12 -5.50
N ILE A 26 6.07 2.91 -4.93
CA ILE A 26 4.82 2.16 -4.88
C ILE A 26 4.13 2.56 -3.57
N PHE A 27 2.92 3.08 -3.66
CA PHE A 27 2.09 3.38 -2.51
C PHE A 27 1.25 2.17 -2.15
N VAL A 28 1.25 1.79 -0.88
CA VAL A 28 0.33 0.82 -0.29
C VAL A 28 -0.52 1.60 0.71
N ARG A 29 -1.80 1.77 0.39
CA ARG A 29 -2.72 2.56 1.20
C ARG A 29 -3.62 1.68 2.05
N PHE A 30 -3.50 1.77 3.37
CA PHE A 30 -4.26 0.96 4.31
C PHE A 30 -5.64 1.55 4.63
N SER A 31 -6.45 0.74 5.29
CA SER A 31 -7.64 1.13 6.06
C SER A 31 -7.74 0.22 7.30
N PRO A 32 -8.55 0.52 8.32
CA PRO A 32 -9.27 1.76 8.58
C PRO A 32 -8.36 2.89 9.11
N CYS A 33 -8.95 3.99 9.58
CA CYS A 33 -8.30 5.05 10.36
C CYS A 33 -9.07 5.26 11.65
N ASN A 34 -8.38 5.39 12.79
CA ASN A 34 -8.96 5.64 14.10
C ASN A 34 -9.19 7.14 14.39
N LEU A 35 -8.78 8.02 13.46
CA LEU A 35 -8.94 9.47 13.61
C LEU A 35 -10.10 10.01 12.75
N SER A 36 -10.74 11.06 13.25
CA SER A 36 -11.85 11.76 12.61
C SER A 36 -11.48 13.19 12.22
N CYS A 37 -10.26 13.41 11.72
CA CYS A 37 -9.73 14.74 11.40
C CYS A 37 -10.66 15.56 10.49
N ASN A 38 -10.94 16.81 10.87
CA ASN A 38 -11.77 17.74 10.10
C ASN A 38 -11.13 18.21 8.79
N TYR A 39 -9.81 18.03 8.65
CA TYR A 39 -9.00 18.46 7.51
C TYR A 39 -8.51 17.28 6.66
N CYS A 40 -9.08 16.08 6.84
CA CYS A 40 -8.69 14.90 6.08
C CYS A 40 -9.18 15.01 4.63
N ASP A 41 -8.26 14.93 3.69
CA ASP A 41 -8.48 14.90 2.24
C ASP A 41 -8.93 13.51 1.74
N THR A 42 -8.78 12.47 2.55
CA THR A 42 -9.06 11.06 2.23
C THR A 42 -10.08 10.43 3.20
N PRO A 43 -11.27 11.04 3.41
CA PRO A 43 -12.22 10.62 4.44
C PRO A 43 -12.77 9.20 4.23
N ASN A 44 -12.72 8.69 3.00
CA ASN A 44 -13.28 7.39 2.63
C ASN A 44 -12.49 6.19 3.17
N HIS A 45 -11.30 6.38 3.76
CA HIS A 45 -10.44 5.31 4.30
C HIS A 45 -10.65 5.03 5.80
N LYS A 46 -11.65 5.67 6.42
CA LYS A 46 -12.01 5.45 7.84
C LYS A 46 -12.61 4.08 8.11
N VAL A 47 -13.17 3.44 7.08
CA VAL A 47 -13.84 2.13 7.20
C VAL A 47 -13.04 1.07 6.48
N GLU A 48 -13.15 -0.15 6.97
CA GLU A 48 -12.69 -1.33 6.25
C GLU A 48 -13.35 -1.40 4.87
N LYS A 49 -12.57 -1.86 3.89
CA LYS A 49 -13.03 -2.08 2.53
C LYS A 49 -12.99 -3.57 2.25
N ASN A 50 -13.94 -4.05 1.46
CA ASN A 50 -13.98 -5.45 1.02
C ASN A 50 -13.16 -5.69 -0.27
N ILE A 51 -12.66 -4.61 -0.87
CA ILE A 51 -11.92 -4.64 -2.13
C ILE A 51 -10.68 -3.76 -1.98
N CYS A 52 -9.55 -4.24 -2.50
CA CYS A 52 -8.34 -3.48 -2.73
C CYS A 52 -8.17 -3.23 -4.23
N HIS A 53 -7.95 -1.98 -4.63
CA HIS A 53 -7.67 -1.60 -6.01
C HIS A 53 -6.17 -1.63 -6.28
N VAL A 54 -5.75 -2.38 -7.28
CA VAL A 54 -4.35 -2.59 -7.59
C VAL A 54 -4.07 -2.09 -9.00
N GLU A 55 -3.07 -1.24 -9.16
CA GLU A 55 -2.60 -0.83 -10.47
C GLU A 55 -1.92 -2.02 -11.17
N LYS A 56 -2.33 -2.31 -12.40
CA LYS A 56 -1.79 -3.41 -13.20
C LYS A 56 -0.44 -3.06 -13.79
N THR A 57 -0.34 -1.86 -14.38
CA THR A 57 0.88 -1.38 -15.04
C THR A 57 1.35 -0.11 -14.34
N ALA A 58 2.57 -0.14 -13.79
CA ALA A 58 3.10 0.96 -12.97
C ALA A 58 3.01 2.33 -13.67
N GLY A 59 2.20 3.24 -13.11
CA GLY A 59 2.02 4.62 -13.58
C GLY A 59 1.08 4.79 -14.78
N LYS A 60 0.35 3.74 -15.19
CA LYS A 60 -0.61 3.80 -16.30
C LYS A 60 -2.04 4.10 -15.84
N GLY A 61 -2.34 3.89 -14.56
CA GLY A 61 -3.68 4.05 -14.00
C GLY A 61 -4.68 2.98 -14.45
N ASP A 62 -4.22 1.81 -14.88
CA ASP A 62 -5.08 0.67 -15.22
C ASP A 62 -5.29 -0.25 -14.01
N PHE A 63 -6.42 -0.10 -13.32
CA PHE A 63 -6.69 -0.80 -12.06
C PHE A 63 -7.49 -2.09 -12.23
N TYR A 64 -7.21 -3.06 -11.35
CA TYR A 64 -8.04 -4.24 -11.12
C TYR A 64 -8.34 -4.38 -9.62
N SER A 65 -9.34 -5.20 -9.29
CA SER A 65 -9.80 -5.39 -7.91
C SER A 65 -9.36 -6.75 -7.39
N VAL A 66 -8.89 -6.78 -6.13
CA VAL A 66 -8.64 -8.01 -5.38
C VAL A 66 -9.48 -8.03 -4.09
N PRO A 67 -9.83 -9.20 -3.55
CA PRO A 67 -10.50 -9.30 -2.26
C PRO A 67 -9.66 -8.65 -1.14
N ASN A 68 -10.33 -8.04 -0.17
CA ASN A 68 -9.73 -7.46 1.02
C ASN A 68 -10.42 -8.03 2.26
N PRO A 69 -9.70 -8.50 3.31
CA PRO A 69 -8.26 -8.37 3.58
C PRO A 69 -7.33 -9.03 2.55
N VAL A 70 -6.21 -8.36 2.25
CA VAL A 70 -5.17 -8.87 1.36
C VAL A 70 -4.16 -9.68 2.19
N ASN A 71 -3.90 -10.92 1.80
CA ASN A 71 -2.90 -11.76 2.47
C ASN A 71 -1.46 -11.43 2.02
N GLN A 72 -0.49 -11.86 2.83
CA GLN A 72 0.94 -11.61 2.61
C GLN A 72 1.45 -12.10 1.25
N SER A 73 1.05 -13.30 0.80
CA SER A 73 1.47 -13.83 -0.51
C SER A 73 0.99 -12.94 -1.65
N THR A 74 -0.30 -12.58 -1.62
CA THR A 74 -0.93 -11.73 -2.63
C THR A 74 -0.26 -10.36 -2.67
N LEU A 75 -0.03 -9.74 -1.51
CA LEU A 75 0.66 -8.46 -1.41
C LEU A 75 2.07 -8.53 -2.01
N ASN A 76 2.82 -9.58 -1.66
CA ASN A 76 4.17 -9.79 -2.15
C ASN A 76 4.21 -9.97 -3.69
N ASP A 77 3.25 -10.69 -4.27
CA ASP A 77 3.17 -10.91 -5.71
C ASP A 77 2.82 -9.62 -6.46
N ILE A 78 1.89 -8.82 -5.92
CA ILE A 78 1.55 -7.50 -6.44
C ILE A 78 2.77 -6.58 -6.44
N LEU A 79 3.47 -6.49 -5.30
CA LEU A 79 4.64 -5.63 -5.16
C LEU A 79 5.79 -6.08 -6.05
N ALA A 80 6.01 -7.39 -6.21
CA ALA A 80 7.00 -7.93 -7.12
C ALA A 80 6.69 -7.59 -8.58
N SER A 81 5.42 -7.69 -8.99
CA SER A 81 4.96 -7.32 -10.33
C SER A 81 5.21 -5.83 -10.61
N LEU A 82 4.78 -4.95 -9.70
CA LEU A 82 4.93 -3.50 -9.86
C LEU A 82 6.39 -3.05 -9.80
N LYS A 83 7.18 -3.54 -8.83
CA LYS A 83 8.60 -3.14 -8.67
C LYS A 83 9.50 -3.77 -9.73
N GLY A 84 9.18 -4.99 -10.19
CA GLY A 84 9.88 -5.66 -11.28
C GLY A 84 9.70 -4.94 -12.62
N HIS A 85 8.60 -4.18 -12.79
CA HIS A 85 8.35 -3.41 -14.00
C HIS A 85 9.38 -2.29 -14.16
N ARG A 86 10.37 -2.54 -15.04
CA ARG A 86 11.43 -1.58 -15.44
C ARG A 86 12.33 -1.08 -14.28
N LYS A 87 12.23 -1.66 -13.08
CA LYS A 87 12.97 -1.26 -11.85
C LYS A 87 12.92 0.26 -11.60
N LEU A 88 11.74 0.85 -11.77
CA LEU A 88 11.57 2.31 -11.72
C LEU A 88 11.38 2.86 -10.30
N HIS A 89 10.97 2.02 -9.35
CA HIS A 89 10.58 2.47 -8.01
C HIS A 89 11.77 2.46 -7.06
N HIS A 90 11.99 3.61 -6.43
CA HIS A 90 12.98 3.79 -5.38
C HIS A 90 12.60 2.98 -4.12
N SER A 91 11.35 3.09 -3.68
CA SER A 91 10.89 2.50 -2.41
C SER A 91 9.38 2.21 -2.44
N ILE A 92 8.91 1.53 -1.39
CA ILE A 92 7.50 1.34 -1.09
C ILE A 92 7.12 2.33 0.01
N SER A 93 6.03 3.05 -0.17
CA SER A 93 5.45 4.01 0.77
C SER A 93 4.20 3.41 1.39
N LEU A 94 4.25 3.17 2.70
CA LEU A 94 3.12 2.66 3.48
C LEU A 94 2.35 3.84 4.06
N THR A 95 1.07 3.97 3.74
CA THR A 95 0.29 5.17 4.06
C THR A 95 -1.21 4.86 4.21
N GLY A 96 -2.01 5.88 4.51
CA GLY A 96 -3.47 5.87 4.49
C GLY A 96 -4.14 4.92 5.46
N GLY A 97 -5.44 5.17 5.66
CA GLY A 97 -6.01 4.90 6.96
C GLY A 97 -5.08 5.48 8.03
N GLU A 98 -4.96 4.78 9.15
CA GLU A 98 -3.75 4.82 9.98
C GLU A 98 -3.02 3.48 9.80
N PRO A 99 -1.86 3.44 9.10
CA PRO A 99 -1.15 2.18 8.82
C PRO A 99 -0.80 1.41 10.10
N LEU A 100 -0.55 2.11 11.20
CA LEU A 100 -0.18 1.48 12.48
C LEU A 100 -1.34 0.76 13.17
N LEU A 101 -2.57 0.86 12.65
CA LEU A 101 -3.65 -0.04 13.07
C LEU A 101 -3.45 -1.48 12.58
N GLN A 102 -2.60 -1.69 11.57
CA GLN A 102 -2.25 -3.01 11.02
C GLN A 102 -0.92 -3.52 11.62
N VAL A 103 -0.60 -3.15 12.88
CA VAL A 103 0.71 -3.40 13.50
C VAL A 103 1.10 -4.89 13.52
N ASP A 104 0.17 -5.79 13.83
CA ASP A 104 0.44 -7.23 13.91
C ASP A 104 0.93 -7.77 12.56
N PHE A 105 0.24 -7.42 11.47
CA PHE A 105 0.66 -7.77 10.12
C PHE A 105 2.00 -7.12 9.76
N LEU A 106 2.17 -5.83 10.06
CA LEU A 106 3.39 -5.09 9.71
C LEU A 106 4.63 -5.64 10.42
N GLN A 107 4.51 -6.03 11.69
CA GLN A 107 5.62 -6.60 12.46
C GLN A 107 6.12 -7.91 11.85
N GLU A 108 5.21 -8.73 11.34
CA GLU A 108 5.52 -10.02 10.70
C GLU A 108 6.06 -9.80 9.26
N TRP A 109 5.44 -8.93 8.49
CA TRP A 109 5.73 -8.75 7.07
C TRP A 109 6.95 -7.87 6.77
N LEU A 110 7.15 -6.77 7.50
CA LEU A 110 8.21 -5.78 7.20
C LEU A 110 9.63 -6.38 7.16
N PRO A 111 10.04 -7.30 8.07
CA PRO A 111 11.35 -7.93 8.00
C PRO A 111 11.59 -8.73 6.71
N GLU A 112 10.55 -9.39 6.17
CA GLU A 112 10.63 -10.09 4.89
C GLU A 112 10.63 -9.11 3.72
N ALA A 113 9.70 -8.14 3.74
CA ALA A 113 9.57 -7.13 2.69
C ALA A 113 10.88 -6.34 2.50
N LYS A 114 11.56 -6.00 3.60
CA LYS A 114 12.87 -5.33 3.58
C LYS A 114 13.97 -6.15 2.91
N LYS A 115 13.90 -7.49 2.95
CA LYS A 115 14.87 -8.36 2.27
C LYS A 115 14.53 -8.49 0.78
N LYS A 116 13.23 -8.59 0.46
CA LYS A 116 12.74 -8.87 -0.90
C LYS A 116 12.68 -7.64 -1.80
N PHE A 117 12.36 -6.47 -1.23
CA PHE A 117 12.10 -5.24 -1.97
C PHE A 117 13.04 -4.10 -1.56
N ARG A 118 14.23 -4.40 -1.06
CA ARG A 118 15.27 -3.38 -0.88
C ARG A 118 15.69 -2.79 -2.21
#